data_AF-A0A1B3LRP9-F1
#
_entry.id   AF-A0A1B3LRP9-F1
#
_cell.length_a   1.000
_cell.length_b   1.000
_cell.length_c   1.000
_cell.angle_alpha   90.00
_cell.angle_beta   90.00
_cell.angle_gamma   90.00
#
_symmetry.space_group_name_H-M   'P 1'
#
loop_
_entity.id
_entity.type
_entity.pdbx_description
1 polymer ?
#
loop_
_entity_poly.entity_id
_entity_poly.type
_entity_poly.pdbx_seq_one_letter_code
_entity_poly.pdbx_strand_id
1 'polypeptide(L)'
;MFYKPSDVTIAKPAHVRCSIPTELESTTTEPHDLLFRDGCHQAERILHEFELEGAGVLNRKAGDNLILTRIRTNRLLDLQASWEPLAKGLPEVEDLPTQ
;
A
#
# COMPACT_ATOMS: atom_id res chain seq x y z
N MET A 1 9.60 56.35 -3.59
CA MET A 1 8.68 55.67 -2.65
C MET A 1 9.28 54.32 -2.34
N PHE A 2 9.88 54.16 -1.16
CA PHE A 2 10.59 52.95 -0.76
C PHE A 2 9.69 52.13 0.17
N TYR A 3 9.29 50.95 -0.26
CA TYR A 3 8.53 50.00 0.55
C TYR A 3 9.51 49.27 1.48
N LYS A 4 9.31 49.38 2.79
CA LYS A 4 10.06 48.64 3.82
C LYS A 4 9.47 47.23 3.92
N PRO A 5 10.27 46.14 3.94
CA PRO A 5 9.77 44.83 4.31
C PRO A 5 9.66 44.74 5.84
N SER A 6 8.46 44.42 6.33
CA SER A 6 8.18 44.10 7.72
C SER A 6 8.79 42.74 8.06
N ASP A 7 9.42 42.63 9.23
CA ASP A 7 9.97 41.38 9.76
C ASP A 7 8.87 40.32 9.92
N VAL A 8 8.83 39.34 9.01
CA VAL A 8 8.01 38.13 9.18
C VAL A 8 8.77 37.20 10.11
N THR A 9 8.35 37.16 11.37
CA THR A 9 8.83 36.15 12.32
C THR A 9 8.13 34.83 12.00
N ILE A 10 8.83 33.92 11.33
CA ILE A 10 8.37 32.54 11.15
C ILE A 10 8.53 31.83 12.50
N ALA A 11 7.42 31.61 13.20
CA ALA A 11 7.40 30.77 14.38
C ALA A 11 7.84 29.35 14.00
N LYS A 12 8.89 28.84 14.65
CA LYS A 12 9.32 27.43 14.55
C LYS A 12 8.13 26.52 14.89
N PRO A 13 7.78 25.52 14.08
CA PRO A 13 6.78 24.55 14.48
C PRO A 13 7.29 23.80 15.69
N ALA A 14 6.50 23.77 16.76
CA ALA A 14 6.76 22.94 17.92
C ALA A 14 6.88 21.49 17.44
N HIS A 15 8.02 20.85 17.72
CA HIS A 15 8.13 19.41 17.60
C HIS A 15 7.09 18.78 18.54
N VAL A 16 5.98 18.29 17.97
CA VAL A 16 5.07 17.40 18.69
C VAL A 16 5.84 16.10 18.89
N ARG A 17 6.50 15.96 20.04
CA ARG A 17 6.95 14.66 20.52
C ARG A 17 5.70 13.94 21.01
N CYS A 18 5.21 12.98 20.20
CA CYS A 18 4.31 11.97 20.71
C CYS A 18 5.09 11.13 21.74
N SER A 19 4.78 11.35 23.02
CA SER A 19 5.19 10.46 24.09
C SER A 19 4.33 9.20 23.97
N ILE A 20 4.90 8.10 23.49
CA ILE A 20 4.28 6.78 23.65
C ILE A 20 4.34 6.49 25.16
N PRO A 21 3.21 6.20 25.85
CA PRO A 21 3.30 5.70 27.22
C PRO A 21 3.97 4.32 27.21
N THR A 22 5.12 4.25 27.87
CA THR A 22 5.86 3.02 28.15
C THR A 22 5.08 2.18 29.15
N GLU A 23 4.06 1.45 28.68
CA GLU A 23 3.52 0.20 29.26
C GLU A 23 2.23 -0.15 28.50
N LEU A 24 2.36 -0.99 27.46
CA LEU A 24 1.24 -1.79 27.00
C LEU A 24 1.69 -3.25 26.99
N GLU A 25 1.35 -3.93 28.09
CA GLU A 25 1.49 -5.37 28.27
C GLU A 25 0.80 -6.15 27.15
N SER A 26 1.40 -7.30 26.83
CA SER A 26 0.99 -8.28 25.84
C SER A 26 -0.43 -8.82 26.07
N THR A 27 -1.40 -8.16 25.46
CA THR A 27 -2.60 -8.79 24.91
C THR A 27 -2.50 -8.61 23.40
N THR A 28 -3.03 -9.53 22.59
CA THR A 28 -3.03 -9.46 21.12
C THR A 28 -3.53 -8.09 20.65
N THR A 29 -2.61 -7.13 20.53
CA THR A 29 -2.88 -5.74 20.24
C THR A 29 -2.70 -5.67 18.75
N GLU A 30 -3.81 -5.53 18.02
CA GLU A 30 -3.70 -5.30 16.59
C GLU A 30 -2.79 -4.07 16.39
N PRO A 31 -1.75 -4.19 15.55
CA PRO A 31 -0.87 -3.08 15.26
C PRO A 31 -1.73 -1.95 14.71
N HIS A 32 -1.68 -0.80 15.38
CA HIS A 32 -2.43 0.39 15.01
C HIS A 32 -1.43 1.52 14.80
N ASP A 33 -1.55 2.21 13.67
CA ASP A 33 -0.80 3.44 13.41
C ASP A 33 -1.76 4.64 13.32
N LEU A 34 -1.22 5.84 13.47
CA LEU A 34 -1.98 7.08 13.44
C LEU A 34 -2.17 7.54 11.99
N LEU A 35 -3.40 7.94 11.68
CA LEU A 35 -3.71 8.64 10.44
C LEU A 35 -3.07 10.02 10.43
N PHE A 36 -2.49 10.40 9.30
CA PHE A 36 -1.92 11.71 9.06
C PHE A 36 -2.41 12.32 7.76
N ARG A 37 -2.05 13.58 7.52
CA ARG A 37 -2.33 14.29 6.27
C ARG A 37 -1.07 14.39 5.42
N ASP A 38 -1.17 13.97 4.17
CA ASP A 38 -0.18 14.21 3.12
C ASP A 38 -0.83 15.08 2.03
N GLY A 39 -0.61 16.40 2.13
CA GLY A 39 -1.32 17.38 1.32
C GLY A 39 -2.84 17.28 1.50
N CYS A 40 -3.55 17.00 0.41
CA CYS A 40 -5.01 16.79 0.41
C CYS A 40 -5.43 15.35 0.73
N HIS A 41 -4.47 14.43 0.90
CA HIS A 41 -4.75 13.02 1.15
C HIS A 41 -4.70 12.69 2.65
N GLN A 42 -5.56 11.76 3.07
CA GLN A 42 -5.38 11.07 4.33
C GLN A 42 -4.45 9.89 4.09
N ALA A 43 -3.49 9.67 4.97
CA ALA A 43 -2.50 8.63 4.84
C ALA A 43 -2.28 7.91 6.17
N GLU A 44 -1.83 6.66 6.05
CA GLU A 44 -1.34 5.81 7.13
C GLU A 44 0.05 5.33 6.72
N ARG A 45 0.97 5.17 7.68
CA ARG A 45 2.24 4.54 7.37
C ARG A 45 2.01 3.04 7.39
N ILE A 46 2.30 2.38 6.28
CA ILE A 46 2.24 0.93 6.22
C ILE A 46 3.48 0.40 6.96
N LEU A 47 3.26 -0.30 8.07
CA LEU A 47 4.34 -0.97 8.80
C LEU A 47 4.94 -2.08 7.92
N HIS A 48 6.19 -2.43 8.20
CA HIS A 48 6.96 -3.36 7.37
C HIS A 48 6.26 -4.73 7.22
N GLU A 49 5.61 -5.21 8.27
CA GLU A 49 4.84 -6.46 8.25
C GLU A 49 3.62 -6.44 7.31
N PHE A 50 3.11 -5.25 6.96
CA PHE A 50 1.99 -5.05 6.04
C PHE A 50 2.41 -4.49 4.69
N GLU A 51 3.72 -4.38 4.44
CA GLU A 51 4.25 -3.82 3.21
C GLU A 51 3.83 -4.69 2.01
N LEU A 52 3.05 -4.10 1.12
CA LEU A 52 2.64 -4.75 -0.11
C LEU A 52 3.67 -4.46 -1.19
N GLU A 53 4.28 -5.50 -1.75
CA GLU A 53 5.11 -5.37 -2.93
C GLU A 53 4.32 -4.73 -4.10
N GLY A 54 5.02 -4.02 -5.00
CA GLY A 54 4.43 -3.46 -6.23
C GLY A 54 4.18 -1.95 -6.17
N ALA A 55 3.74 -1.39 -7.30
CA ALA A 55 3.70 0.06 -7.50
C ALA A 55 2.40 0.73 -7.04
N GLY A 56 1.37 -0.04 -6.64
CA GLY A 56 0.09 0.56 -6.27
C GLY A 56 -0.94 -0.41 -5.71
N VAL A 57 -2.00 0.18 -5.15
CA VAL A 57 -3.12 -0.51 -4.50
C VAL A 57 -4.45 0.07 -4.97
N LEU A 58 -5.47 -0.78 -5.03
CA LEU A 58 -6.86 -0.38 -5.14
C LEU A 58 -7.43 -0.18 -3.74
N ASN A 59 -8.16 0.93 -3.56
CA ASN A 59 -8.83 1.27 -2.30
C ASN A 59 -10.32 0.91 -2.40
N ARG A 60 -10.85 0.19 -1.41
CA ARG A 60 -12.28 -0.11 -1.30
C ARG A 60 -12.77 0.13 0.13
N LYS A 61 -13.78 1.00 0.29
CA LYS A 61 -14.48 1.19 1.57
C LYS A 61 -15.58 0.14 1.74
N ALA A 62 -15.66 -0.48 2.91
CA ALA A 62 -16.67 -1.45 3.28
C ALA A 62 -17.15 -1.18 4.72
N GLY A 63 -18.25 -0.42 4.85
CA GLY A 63 -18.65 0.12 6.16
C GLY A 63 -17.57 1.06 6.70
N ASP A 64 -17.07 0.75 7.89
CA ASP A 64 -15.99 1.50 8.55
C ASP A 64 -14.59 1.00 8.19
N ASN A 65 -14.49 -0.05 7.37
CA ASN A 65 -13.21 -0.63 6.97
C ASN A 65 -12.72 -0.05 5.63
N LEU A 66 -11.41 0.20 5.54
CA LEU A 66 -10.72 0.46 4.28
C LEU A 66 -9.92 -0.79 3.88
N ILE A 67 -10.25 -1.37 2.73
CA ILE A 67 -9.60 -2.56 2.19
C ILE A 67 -8.65 -2.11 1.09
N LEU A 68 -7.36 -2.44 1.26
CA LEU A 68 -6.32 -2.21 0.27
C LEU A 68 -6.05 -3.52 -0.48
N THR A 69 -6.03 -3.47 -1.81
CA THR A 69 -5.70 -4.64 -2.64
C THR A 69 -4.60 -4.29 -3.62
N ARG A 70 -3.48 -5.02 -3.59
CA ARG A 70 -2.36 -4.82 -4.54
C ARG A 70 -2.84 -4.87 -5.98
N ILE A 71 -2.41 -3.90 -6.79
CA ILE A 71 -2.55 -3.96 -8.25
C ILE A 71 -1.43 -4.84 -8.80
N ARG A 72 -1.81 -5.97 -9.41
CA ARG A 72 -0.88 -6.85 -10.11
C ARG A 72 -0.82 -6.45 -11.59
N THR A 73 0.34 -5.96 -12.03
CA THR A 73 0.70 -5.86 -13.45
C THR A 73 1.22 -7.23 -13.91
N ASN A 74 0.92 -7.64 -15.14
CA ASN A 74 1.25 -8.96 -15.71
C ASN A 74 0.43 -10.11 -15.11
N ARG A 75 -0.90 -10.05 -15.26
CA ARG A 75 -1.74 -11.20 -14.92
C ARG A 75 -1.48 -12.31 -15.93
N LEU A 76 -1.67 -13.56 -15.51
CA LEU A 76 -1.63 -14.72 -16.41
C LEU A 76 -2.52 -14.50 -17.64
N LEU A 77 -3.65 -13.81 -17.47
CA LEU A 77 -4.55 -13.46 -18.56
C LEU A 77 -3.92 -12.49 -19.57
N ASP A 78 -3.13 -11.51 -19.12
CA ASP A 78 -2.44 -10.58 -20.02
C ASP A 78 -1.36 -11.34 -20.82
N LEU A 79 -0.63 -12.24 -20.14
CA LEU A 79 0.36 -13.09 -20.78
C LEU A 79 -0.29 -14.05 -21.79
N GLN A 80 -1.38 -14.71 -21.40
CA GLN A 80 -2.13 -15.62 -22.27
C GLN A 80 -2.69 -14.88 -23.49
N ALA A 81 -3.22 -13.66 -23.30
CA ALA A 81 -3.71 -12.84 -24.40
C ALA A 81 -2.60 -12.43 -25.38
N SER A 82 -1.34 -12.39 -24.92
CA SER A 82 -0.17 -12.16 -25.77
C SER A 82 0.34 -13.40 -26.50
N TRP A 83 -0.19 -14.60 -26.23
CA TRP A 83 0.29 -15.82 -26.88
C TRP A 83 -0.28 -15.98 -28.27
N GLU A 84 0.60 -16.29 -29.23
CA GLU A 84 0.21 -16.70 -30.57
C GLU A 84 -0.26 -18.17 -30.56
N PRO A 85 -1.16 -18.56 -31.48
CA PRO A 85 -1.53 -19.95 -31.65
C PRO A 85 -0.31 -20.83 -31.92
N LEU A 86 -0.24 -21.97 -31.24
CA LEU A 86 0.85 -22.92 -31.44
C LEU A 86 0.77 -23.51 -32.85
N ALA A 87 1.84 -23.38 -33.64
CA ALA A 87 1.88 -23.85 -35.04
C ALA A 87 1.78 -25.38 -35.19
N LYS A 88 2.18 -26.11 -34.15
CA LYS A 88 2.10 -27.57 -34.06
C LYS A 88 1.00 -27.95 -33.05
N GLY A 89 0.23 -28.98 -33.35
CA GLY A 89 -0.71 -29.54 -32.38
C GLY A 89 0.00 -30.02 -31.10
N LEU A 90 -0.77 -30.17 -30.03
CA LEU A 90 -0.28 -30.78 -28.79
C LEU A 90 0.06 -32.26 -29.04
N PRO A 91 1.15 -32.80 -28.46
CA PRO A 91 1.43 -34.22 -28.52
C PRO A 91 0.35 -35.02 -27.78
N GLU A 92 0.10 -36.24 -28.22
CA GLU A 92 -0.75 -37.18 -27.47
C GLU A 92 -0.01 -37.60 -26.20
N VAL A 93 -0.70 -37.52 -25.06
CA VAL A 93 -0.17 -37.91 -23.75
C VAL A 93 -1.04 -39.04 -23.23
N GLU A 94 -0.42 -40.17 -22.91
CA GLU A 94 -1.12 -41.31 -22.30
C GLU A 94 -1.54 -40.98 -20.86
N ASP A 95 -2.83 -41.13 -20.56
CA ASP A 95 -3.38 -40.95 -19.22
C ASP A 95 -3.15 -42.22 -18.39
N LEU A 96 -1.94 -42.34 -17.84
CA LEU A 96 -1.55 -43.48 -17.01
C LEU A 96 -2.07 -43.31 -15.58
N PRO A 97 -2.55 -44.40 -14.94
CA PRO A 97 -2.95 -44.34 -13.54
C PRO A 97 -1.77 -43.97 -12.64
N THR A 98 -2.04 -43.23 -11.56
CA THR A 98 -1.05 -42.97 -10.51
C THR A 98 -0.60 -44.27 -9.85
N GLN A 99 0.72 -44.44 -9.70
CA GLN A 99 1.34 -45.61 -9.06
C GLN A 99 1.20 -45.59 -7.54
#